data_AF-A0A7C1CR70-F1
#
_entry.id   AF-A0A7C1CR70-F1
#
_cell.length_a   1.000
_cell.length_b   1.000
_cell.length_c   1.000
_cell.angle_alpha   90.00
_cell.angle_beta   90.00
_cell.angle_gamma   90.00
#
_symmetry.space_group_name_H-M   'P 1'
#
loop_
_entity.id
_entity.type
_entity.pdbx_description
1 polymer ?
#
loop_
_entity_poly.entity_id
_entity_poly.type
_entity_poly.pdbx_seq_one_letter_code
_entity_poly.pdbx_strand_id
1 'polypeptide(L)'
;MIYISGGDQKKFMDIVGGTTIQETIVYAYHNGAVIAGTSAGAAVMSKLMISGRQHKFPDDDRYSHIVPKNIEITDGLGLVKKVIVDQHFVKRERLNRLIAVSIENPDYLCAGIDESTALLISGDSVTVCGVGQVILVDASKAKLNPSNSLLGAKGLKIDVLLPGERFKLP
;
A
#
# COMPACT_ATOMS: atom_id res chain seq x y z
N MET A 1 -13.59 16.04 8.44
CA MET A 1 -12.99 15.10 7.47
C MET A 1 -11.80 15.79 6.84
N ILE A 2 -10.67 15.09 6.70
CA ILE A 2 -9.49 15.54 5.94
C ILE A 2 -9.40 14.68 4.69
N TYR A 3 -9.32 15.30 3.52
CA TYR A 3 -9.21 14.61 2.24
C TYR A 3 -7.87 14.91 1.58
N ILE A 4 -7.11 13.86 1.30
CA ILE A 4 -5.78 13.93 0.66
C ILE A 4 -5.94 13.52 -0.80
N SER A 5 -5.76 14.47 -1.71
CA SER A 5 -5.90 14.22 -3.14
C SER A 5 -4.80 13.32 -3.70
N GLY A 6 -4.96 12.91 -4.96
CA GLY A 6 -3.89 12.30 -5.75
C GLY A 6 -2.77 13.29 -6.09
N GLY A 7 -1.77 12.80 -6.82
CA GLY A 7 -0.58 13.55 -7.20
C GLY A 7 0.66 12.70 -7.04
N ASP A 8 1.68 13.25 -6.38
CA ASP A 8 2.93 12.58 -6.07
C ASP A 8 3.05 12.44 -4.54
N GLN A 9 3.03 11.20 -4.05
CA GLN A 9 3.07 10.89 -2.63
C GLN A 9 4.40 11.29 -1.97
N LYS A 10 5.51 11.29 -2.71
CA LYS A 10 6.79 11.76 -2.20
C LYS A 10 6.77 13.27 -2.03
N LYS A 11 6.28 14.02 -3.02
CA LYS A 11 6.14 15.49 -2.89
C LYS A 11 5.23 15.88 -1.72
N PHE A 12 4.15 15.12 -1.50
CA PHE A 12 3.30 15.32 -0.33
C PHE A 12 4.09 15.11 0.97
N MET A 13 4.79 13.98 1.09
CA MET A 13 5.58 13.67 2.29
C MET A 13 6.80 14.60 2.48
N ASP A 14 7.38 15.15 1.42
CA ASP A 14 8.46 16.15 1.51
C ASP A 14 7.98 17.46 2.17
N ILE A 15 6.68 17.79 2.05
CA ILE A 15 6.07 18.98 2.65
C ILE A 15 5.49 18.68 4.04
N VAL A 16 4.87 17.51 4.19
CA VAL A 16 4.07 17.17 5.39
C VAL A 16 4.87 16.37 6.41
N GLY A 17 5.77 15.49 5.95
CA GLY A 17 6.53 14.55 6.77
C GLY A 17 7.40 15.25 7.80
N GLY A 18 7.32 14.81 9.07
CA GLY A 18 8.10 15.37 10.17
C GLY A 18 7.72 16.81 10.56
N THR A 19 6.59 17.33 10.07
CA THR A 19 6.09 18.67 10.40
C THR A 19 4.86 18.62 11.31
N THR A 20 4.50 19.78 11.86
CA THR A 20 3.24 19.96 12.61
C THR A 20 1.99 19.64 11.80
N ILE A 21 2.07 19.67 10.46
CA ILE A 21 0.95 19.26 9.58
C ILE A 21 0.70 17.75 9.74
N GLN A 22 1.74 16.92 9.69
CA GLN A 22 1.60 15.48 9.92
C GLN A 22 1.03 15.21 11.32
N GLU A 23 1.58 15.85 12.34
CA GLU A 23 1.12 15.71 13.73
C GLU A 23 -0.37 16.07 13.85
N THR A 24 -0.81 17.15 13.19
CA THR A 24 -2.20 17.59 13.20
C THR A 24 -3.12 16.59 12.49
N ILE A 25 -2.71 16.02 11.36
CA ILE A 25 -3.48 14.99 10.64
C ILE A 25 -3.64 13.75 11.52
N VAL A 26 -2.53 13.28 12.12
CA VAL A 26 -2.51 12.10 13.00
C VAL A 26 -3.36 12.36 14.25
N TYR A 27 -3.24 13.54 14.86
CA TYR A 27 -4.06 13.95 16.00
C TYR A 27 -5.55 13.95 15.63
N ALA A 28 -5.92 14.55 14.50
CA ALA A 28 -7.31 14.58 14.04
C ALA A 28 -7.87 13.17 13.84
N TYR A 29 -7.10 12.27 13.21
CA TYR A 29 -7.47 10.87 13.03
C TYR A 29 -7.73 10.17 14.37
N HIS A 30 -6.82 10.32 15.34
CA HIS A 30 -6.98 9.73 16.66
C HIS A 30 -8.14 10.34 17.48
N ASN A 31 -8.57 11.55 17.15
CA ASN A 31 -9.73 12.20 17.74
C ASN A 31 -11.03 11.99 16.92
N GLY A 32 -11.08 10.97 16.06
CA GLY A 32 -12.29 10.52 15.37
C GLY A 32 -12.58 11.23 14.05
N ALA A 33 -11.66 12.05 13.53
CA ALA A 33 -11.80 12.59 12.19
C ALA A 33 -11.60 11.49 11.14
N VAL A 34 -12.50 11.44 10.15
CA VAL A 34 -12.29 10.62 8.95
C VAL A 34 -11.20 11.25 8.10
N ILE A 35 -10.18 10.45 7.77
CA ILE A 35 -9.13 10.78 6.79
C ILE A 35 -9.37 9.92 5.56
N ALA A 36 -9.49 10.55 4.40
CA ALA A 36 -9.72 9.88 3.13
C ALA A 36 -8.62 10.28 2.14
N GLY A 37 -8.25 9.37 1.24
CA GLY A 37 -7.22 9.64 0.25
C GLY A 37 -7.36 8.80 -1.00
N THR A 38 -7.02 9.40 -2.14
CA THR A 38 -7.06 8.74 -3.46
C THR A 38 -5.69 8.77 -4.12
N SER A 39 -5.34 7.74 -4.89
CA SER A 39 -4.05 7.64 -5.58
C SER A 39 -2.88 7.85 -4.59
N ALA A 40 -2.02 8.84 -4.80
CA ALA A 40 -0.98 9.24 -3.83
C ALA A 40 -1.51 9.40 -2.38
N GLY A 41 -2.69 9.99 -2.21
CA GLY A 41 -3.36 10.13 -0.92
C GLY A 41 -3.69 8.80 -0.24
N ALA A 42 -3.92 7.73 -1.00
CA ALA A 42 -4.12 6.38 -0.45
C ALA A 42 -2.78 5.75 -0.02
N ALA A 43 -1.72 5.96 -0.79
CA ALA A 43 -0.39 5.43 -0.48
C ALA A 43 0.17 6.01 0.83
N VAL A 44 -0.01 7.32 1.08
CA VAL A 44 0.50 7.98 2.29
C VAL A 44 -0.20 7.53 3.58
N MET A 45 -1.33 6.82 3.50
CA MET A 45 -2.04 6.34 4.70
C MET A 45 -1.20 5.31 5.47
N SER A 46 -0.43 4.51 4.74
CA SER A 46 0.42 3.47 5.28
C SER A 46 1.59 4.05 6.08
N LYS A 47 2.09 3.30 7.06
CA LYS A 47 3.38 3.60 7.70
C LYS A 47 4.53 3.41 6.70
N LEU A 48 4.56 2.28 6.02
CA LEU A 48 5.47 2.00 4.92
C LEU A 48 4.73 2.21 3.60
N MET A 49 5.24 3.10 2.77
CA MET A 49 4.60 3.59 1.56
C MET A 49 5.45 3.27 0.33
N ILE A 50 4.81 2.79 -0.75
CA ILE A 50 5.49 2.68 -2.04
C ILE A 50 5.62 4.06 -2.67
N SER A 51 6.85 4.52 -2.93
CA SER A 51 7.10 5.87 -3.48
C SER A 51 6.71 6.00 -4.96
N GLY A 52 6.55 4.87 -5.65
CA GLY A 52 6.32 4.78 -7.09
C GLY A 52 7.59 4.65 -7.92
N ARG A 53 8.78 4.76 -7.30
CA ARG A 53 10.07 4.63 -7.98
C ARG A 53 10.62 3.20 -7.93
N GLN A 54 11.51 2.93 -8.88
CA GLN A 54 12.28 1.70 -8.97
C GLN A 54 13.78 2.03 -8.98
N HIS A 55 14.58 1.26 -8.22
CA HIS A 55 16.02 1.47 -8.13
C HIS A 55 16.79 0.82 -9.28
N LYS A 56 16.36 -0.36 -9.76
CA LYS A 56 17.09 -1.14 -10.76
C LYS A 56 16.57 -0.94 -12.17
N PHE A 57 15.27 -0.68 -12.31
CA PHE A 57 14.58 -0.54 -13.60
C PHE A 57 13.71 0.73 -13.62
N PRO A 58 14.31 1.93 -13.56
CA PRO A 58 13.56 3.19 -13.41
C PRO A 58 12.60 3.47 -14.57
N ASP A 59 12.89 2.95 -15.78
CA ASP A 59 12.09 3.18 -16.99
C ASP A 59 11.03 2.08 -17.26
N ASP A 60 10.92 1.07 -16.39
CA ASP A 60 9.95 -0.03 -16.54
C ASP A 60 8.62 0.28 -15.83
N ASP A 61 7.72 1.00 -16.50
CA ASP A 61 6.40 1.33 -15.96
C ASP A 61 5.47 0.13 -15.75
N ARG A 62 5.82 -1.05 -16.28
CA ARG A 62 5.03 -2.29 -16.12
C ARG A 62 5.44 -3.12 -14.92
N TYR A 63 6.54 -2.76 -14.24
CA TYR A 63 7.06 -3.51 -13.09
C TYR A 63 7.24 -5.00 -13.43
N SER A 64 7.88 -5.29 -14.56
CA SER A 64 8.02 -6.64 -15.12
C SER A 64 8.96 -7.58 -14.33
N HIS A 65 9.54 -7.09 -13.23
CA HIS A 65 10.55 -7.79 -12.44
C HIS A 65 10.15 -7.99 -10.97
N ILE A 66 10.38 -9.20 -10.44
CA ILE A 66 10.26 -9.52 -9.01
C ILE A 66 11.66 -9.79 -8.46
N VAL A 67 12.35 -8.71 -8.07
CA VAL A 67 13.76 -8.73 -7.69
C VAL A 67 13.98 -7.98 -6.37
N PRO A 68 14.98 -8.36 -5.56
CA PRO A 68 15.21 -7.72 -4.27
C PRO A 68 15.62 -6.25 -4.43
N LYS A 69 15.20 -5.39 -3.50
CA LYS A 69 15.58 -3.98 -3.37
C LYS A 69 15.35 -3.15 -4.63
N ASN A 70 14.30 -3.46 -5.39
CA ASN A 70 13.95 -2.68 -6.57
C ASN A 70 12.86 -1.64 -6.29
N ILE A 71 11.82 -2.00 -5.55
CA ILE A 71 10.71 -1.08 -5.27
C ILE A 71 11.10 -0.18 -4.09
N GLU A 72 11.08 1.13 -4.29
CA GLU A 72 11.39 2.08 -3.22
C GLU A 72 10.22 2.19 -2.24
N ILE A 73 10.51 1.92 -0.96
CA ILE A 73 9.61 2.08 0.17
C ILE A 73 10.12 3.24 1.04
N THR A 74 9.23 4.15 1.41
CA THR A 74 9.51 5.29 2.30
C THR A 74 8.47 5.39 3.41
N ASP A 75 8.67 6.26 4.38
CA ASP A 75 7.66 6.52 5.40
C ASP A 75 6.46 7.30 4.83
N GLY A 76 5.25 6.90 5.22
CA GLY A 76 4.02 7.66 5.03
C GLY A 76 3.53 8.31 6.34
N LEU A 77 2.25 8.66 6.40
CA LEU A 77 1.63 9.27 7.58
C LEU A 77 1.50 8.29 8.76
N GLY A 78 1.50 6.98 8.49
CA GLY A 78 1.42 5.96 9.54
C GLY A 78 0.05 5.84 10.20
N LEU A 79 -1.02 6.27 9.54
CA LEU A 79 -2.40 6.11 10.00
C LEU A 79 -2.81 4.63 10.01
N VAL A 80 -2.27 3.84 9.07
CA VAL A 80 -2.41 2.37 9.01
C VAL A 80 -1.03 1.72 9.13
N LYS A 81 -0.79 1.02 10.24
CA LYS A 81 0.58 0.62 10.64
C LYS A 81 1.09 -0.69 10.04
N LYS A 82 0.22 -1.62 9.65
CA LYS A 82 0.59 -2.96 9.14
C LYS A 82 0.03 -3.28 7.75
N VAL A 83 -0.27 -2.24 6.98
CA VAL A 83 -0.71 -2.39 5.59
C VAL A 83 0.16 -1.51 4.70
N ILE A 84 0.62 -2.05 3.57
CA ILE A 84 1.25 -1.29 2.49
C ILE A 84 0.24 -1.19 1.35
N VAL A 85 -0.18 0.04 1.03
CA VAL A 85 -1.18 0.29 -0.02
C VAL A 85 -0.51 0.54 -1.36
N ASP A 86 -1.05 -0.11 -2.39
CA ASP A 86 -0.83 0.21 -3.80
C ASP A 86 -2.17 0.58 -4.45
N GLN A 87 -2.13 1.46 -5.43
CA GLN A 87 -3.29 2.18 -5.98
C GLN A 87 -3.22 2.17 -7.51
N HIS A 88 -4.35 2.34 -8.20
CA HIS A 88 -4.50 2.04 -9.64
C HIS A 88 -4.01 0.62 -9.98
N PHE A 89 -4.28 -0.32 -9.08
CA PHE A 89 -3.49 -1.55 -9.00
C PHE A 89 -3.62 -2.45 -10.23
N VAL A 90 -4.85 -2.87 -10.55
CA VAL A 90 -5.12 -3.75 -11.69
C VAL A 90 -4.92 -2.96 -12.98
N LYS A 91 -5.43 -1.71 -13.03
CA LYS A 91 -5.28 -0.82 -14.18
C LYS A 91 -3.84 -0.67 -14.68
N ARG A 92 -2.86 -0.68 -13.78
CA ARG A 92 -1.42 -0.49 -14.08
C ARG A 92 -0.59 -1.77 -13.94
N GLU A 93 -1.22 -2.94 -13.90
CA GLU A 93 -0.54 -4.25 -13.90
C GLU A 93 0.47 -4.42 -12.74
N ARG A 94 0.21 -3.81 -11.58
CA ARG A 94 1.19 -3.67 -10.48
C ARG A 94 1.41 -4.92 -9.62
N LEU A 95 0.93 -6.09 -10.03
CA LEU A 95 0.96 -7.31 -9.23
C LEU A 95 2.39 -7.74 -8.87
N ASN A 96 3.30 -7.75 -9.84
CA ASN A 96 4.70 -8.13 -9.62
C ASN A 96 5.39 -7.26 -8.57
N ARG A 97 5.16 -5.95 -8.65
CA ARG A 97 5.65 -4.98 -7.66
C ARG A 97 5.10 -5.29 -6.26
N LEU A 98 3.80 -5.55 -6.13
CA LEU A 98 3.20 -5.83 -4.81
C LEU A 98 3.66 -7.17 -4.24
N ILE A 99 3.89 -8.18 -5.08
CA ILE A 99 4.51 -9.44 -4.68
C ILE A 99 5.94 -9.20 -4.15
N ALA A 100 6.75 -8.43 -4.88
CA ALA A 100 8.11 -8.09 -4.43
C ALA A 100 8.08 -7.39 -3.07
N VAL A 101 7.22 -6.38 -2.92
CA VAL A 101 7.03 -5.64 -1.66
C VAL A 101 6.58 -6.58 -0.53
N SER A 102 5.62 -7.48 -0.77
CA SER A 102 5.14 -8.42 0.25
C SER A 102 6.22 -9.40 0.70
N ILE A 103 7.02 -9.92 -0.23
CA ILE A 103 8.14 -10.81 0.10
C ILE A 103 9.21 -10.09 0.94
N GLU A 104 9.50 -8.83 0.61
CA GLU A 104 10.49 -8.03 1.36
C GLU A 104 9.95 -7.45 2.68
N ASN A 105 8.63 -7.46 2.88
CA ASN A 105 7.95 -6.94 4.08
C ASN A 105 6.91 -7.96 4.61
N PRO A 106 7.33 -9.16 5.03
CA PRO A 106 6.42 -10.26 5.36
C PRO A 106 5.49 -9.98 6.56
N ASP A 107 5.84 -9.02 7.41
CA ASP A 107 5.01 -8.59 8.54
C ASP A 107 3.89 -7.61 8.15
N TYR A 108 3.80 -7.24 6.87
CA TYR A 108 2.81 -6.31 6.34
C TYR A 108 1.84 -6.99 5.37
N LEU A 109 0.55 -6.69 5.53
CA LEU A 109 -0.45 -7.00 4.52
C LEU A 109 -0.31 -6.02 3.37
N CYS A 110 -0.09 -6.51 2.16
CA CYS A 110 0.03 -5.65 0.98
C CYS A 110 -1.33 -5.60 0.28
N ALA A 111 -1.88 -4.39 0.08
CA ALA A 111 -3.21 -4.19 -0.49
C ALA A 111 -3.14 -3.39 -1.79
N GLY A 112 -3.43 -4.05 -2.91
CA GLY A 112 -3.58 -3.44 -4.22
C GLY A 112 -5.03 -3.03 -4.46
N ILE A 113 -5.29 -1.73 -4.44
CA ILE A 113 -6.62 -1.13 -4.61
C ILE A 113 -6.78 -0.66 -6.06
N ASP A 114 -7.81 -1.13 -6.74
CA ASP A 114 -8.08 -0.73 -8.12
C ASP A 114 -8.73 0.67 -8.22
N GLU A 115 -8.85 1.19 -9.44
CA GLU A 115 -9.52 2.48 -9.68
C GLU A 115 -10.96 2.48 -9.18
N SER A 116 -11.43 3.64 -8.72
CA SER A 116 -12.80 3.82 -8.21
C SER A 116 -13.18 2.83 -7.10
N THR A 117 -12.18 2.37 -6.34
CA THR A 117 -12.29 1.38 -5.26
C THR A 117 -11.56 1.90 -4.03
N ALA A 118 -12.02 1.52 -2.84
CA ALA A 118 -11.46 1.98 -1.57
C ALA A 118 -11.52 0.90 -0.50
N LEU A 119 -10.64 1.04 0.50
CA LEU A 119 -10.74 0.32 1.76
C LEU A 119 -11.30 1.26 2.82
N LEU A 120 -12.51 0.99 3.30
CA LEU A 120 -13.07 1.65 4.46
C LEU A 120 -12.59 0.94 5.72
N ILE A 121 -11.76 1.61 6.50
CA ILE A 121 -11.16 1.06 7.73
C ILE A 121 -11.83 1.69 8.95
N SER A 122 -12.33 0.86 9.86
CA SER A 122 -12.91 1.28 11.14
C SER A 122 -12.43 0.34 12.24
N GLY A 123 -11.52 0.83 13.09
CA GLY A 123 -10.73 -0.03 13.97
C GLY A 123 -9.95 -1.05 13.14
N ASP A 124 -10.08 -2.33 13.48
CA ASP A 124 -9.44 -3.42 12.73
C ASP A 124 -10.31 -3.97 11.59
N SER A 125 -11.56 -3.50 11.45
CA SER A 125 -12.46 -3.97 10.40
C SER A 125 -12.23 -3.19 9.12
N VAL A 126 -12.13 -3.90 8.01
CA VAL A 126 -12.00 -3.32 6.68
C VAL A 126 -13.14 -3.79 5.80
N THR A 127 -13.73 -2.86 5.04
CA THR A 127 -14.74 -3.17 4.00
C THR A 127 -14.23 -2.66 2.66
N VAL A 128 -14.36 -3.47 1.61
CA VAL A 128 -14.11 -3.04 0.23
C VAL A 128 -15.31 -2.24 -0.26
N CYS A 129 -15.05 -1.04 -0.75
CA CYS A 129 -16.07 -0.12 -1.26
C CYS A 129 -15.74 0.31 -2.70
N GLY A 130 -16.75 0.71 -3.47
CA GLY A 130 -16.57 1.18 -4.84
C GLY A 130 -17.01 0.15 -5.86
N VAL A 131 -16.34 0.10 -7.01
CA VAL A 131 -16.78 -0.69 -8.17
C VAL A 131 -15.80 -1.76 -8.63
N GLY A 132 -14.53 -1.64 -8.27
CA GLY A 132 -13.48 -2.61 -8.62
C GLY A 132 -13.11 -3.53 -7.47
N GLN A 133 -11.99 -4.24 -7.64
CA GLN A 133 -11.49 -5.21 -6.67
C GLN A 133 -10.33 -4.68 -5.83
N VAL A 134 -10.11 -5.33 -4.70
CA VAL A 134 -8.88 -5.21 -3.92
C VAL A 134 -8.16 -6.55 -3.92
N ILE A 135 -6.87 -6.54 -4.23
CA ILE A 135 -6.03 -7.73 -4.17
C ILE A 135 -5.15 -7.61 -2.93
N LEU A 136 -5.27 -8.59 -2.04
CA LEU A 136 -4.43 -8.72 -0.86
C LEU A 136 -3.33 -9.73 -1.13
N VAL A 137 -2.09 -9.37 -0.80
CA VAL A 137 -0.92 -10.26 -0.83
C VAL A 137 -0.32 -10.32 0.56
N ASP A 138 -0.29 -11.53 1.13
CA ASP A 138 0.18 -11.80 2.48
C ASP A 138 1.29 -12.87 2.46
N ALA A 139 2.47 -12.47 2.93
CA ALA A 139 3.66 -13.30 3.03
C ALA A 139 3.98 -13.73 4.48
N SER A 140 3.15 -13.36 5.47
CA SER A 140 3.41 -13.60 6.90
C SER A 140 3.58 -15.07 7.27
N LYS A 141 2.97 -15.98 6.49
CA LYS A 141 3.07 -17.44 6.64
C LYS A 141 3.83 -18.12 5.50
N ALA A 142 4.37 -17.35 4.57
CA ALA A 142 5.08 -17.89 3.42
C ALA A 142 6.49 -18.35 3.80
N LYS A 143 6.97 -19.40 3.12
CA LYS A 143 8.37 -19.79 3.15
C LYS A 143 9.13 -18.95 2.14
N LEU A 144 9.88 -17.96 2.62
CA LEU A 144 10.67 -17.06 1.78
C LEU A 144 11.98 -17.75 1.35
N ASN A 145 12.37 -17.54 0.09
CA ASN A 145 13.61 -18.02 -0.49
C ASN A 145 14.22 -16.94 -1.41
N PRO A 146 14.59 -15.77 -0.87
CA PRO A 146 15.21 -14.72 -1.66
C PRO A 146 16.63 -15.12 -2.08
N SER A 147 17.03 -14.75 -3.30
CA SER A 147 18.42 -14.80 -3.77
C SER A 147 18.93 -13.37 -4.04
N ASN A 148 20.21 -13.23 -4.41
CA ASN A 148 20.75 -11.92 -4.76
C ASN A 148 20.15 -11.32 -6.04
N SER A 149 19.55 -12.15 -6.91
CA SER A 149 19.02 -11.73 -8.21
C SER A 149 17.50 -11.83 -8.34
N LEU A 150 16.84 -12.69 -7.56
CA LEU A 150 15.40 -12.97 -7.67
C LEU A 150 14.77 -13.12 -6.29
N LEU A 151 13.49 -12.75 -6.17
CA LEU A 151 12.69 -13.04 -4.99
C LEU A 151 11.86 -14.31 -5.23
N GLY A 152 12.00 -15.29 -4.34
CA GLY A 152 11.18 -16.50 -4.32
C GLY A 152 10.40 -16.63 -3.02
N ALA A 153 9.18 -17.14 -3.09
CA ALA A 153 8.37 -17.48 -1.92
C ALA A 153 7.45 -18.66 -2.24
N LYS A 154 7.17 -19.51 -1.24
CA LYS A 154 6.19 -20.59 -1.32
C LYS A 154 5.09 -20.37 -0.28
N GLY A 155 3.84 -20.47 -0.71
CA GLY A 155 2.68 -20.30 0.18
C GLY A 155 2.31 -18.83 0.45
N LEU A 156 2.57 -17.93 -0.51
CA LEU A 156 1.95 -16.61 -0.49
C LEU A 156 0.42 -16.78 -0.53
N LYS A 157 -0.28 -16.07 0.35
CA LYS A 157 -1.74 -16.01 0.31
C LYS A 157 -2.15 -14.81 -0.54
N ILE A 158 -2.99 -15.05 -1.53
CA ILE A 158 -3.56 -14.00 -2.37
C ILE A 158 -5.07 -14.11 -2.30
N ASP A 159 -5.71 -13.04 -1.82
CA ASP A 159 -7.16 -12.90 -1.82
C ASP A 159 -7.54 -11.80 -2.83
N VAL A 160 -8.60 -12.03 -3.60
CA VAL A 160 -9.21 -11.01 -4.48
C VAL A 160 -10.60 -10.73 -3.93
N LEU A 161 -10.79 -9.51 -3.44
CA LEU A 161 -12.00 -9.08 -2.75
C LEU A 161 -12.81 -8.12 -3.61
N LEU A 162 -14.12 -8.33 -3.65
CA LEU A 162 -15.11 -7.53 -4.37
C LEU A 162 -15.81 -6.52 -3.44
N PRO A 163 -16.50 -5.52 -4.01
CA PRO A 163 -17.26 -4.56 -3.21
C PRO A 163 -18.24 -5.23 -2.24
N GLY A 164 -18.23 -4.79 -0.99
CA GLY A 164 -19.05 -5.33 0.10
C GLY A 164 -18.36 -6.40 0.94
N GLU A 165 -17.29 -7.04 0.44
CA GLU A 165 -16.52 -8.01 1.22
C GLU A 165 -15.72 -7.34 2.34
N ARG A 166 -15.45 -8.13 3.39
CA ARG A 166 -14.85 -7.64 4.63
C ARG A 166 -13.71 -8.53 5.09
N PHE A 167 -12.71 -7.93 5.69
CA PHE A 167 -11.60 -8.61 6.34
C PHE A 167 -11.12 -7.84 7.57
N LYS A 168 -10.20 -8.43 8.33
CA LYS A 168 -9.57 -7.78 9.49
C LYS A 168 -8.11 -7.48 9.22
N LEU A 169 -7.63 -6.36 9.75
CA LEU A 169 -6.21 -6.05 9.80
C LEU A 169 -5.44 -7.04 10.73
N PRO A 170 -4.16 -7.32 10.45
CA PRO A 170 -3.32 -8.26 11.20
C PRO A 170 -2.71 -7.70 12.50
#